data_AF-A0A955R6Q0-F1
#
_entry.id   AF-A0A955R6Q0-F1
#
_cell.length_a   1.000
_cell.length_b   1.000
_cell.length_c   1.000
_cell.angle_alpha   90.00
_cell.angle_beta   90.00
_cell.angle_gamma   90.00
#
_symmetry.space_group_name_H-M   'P 1'
#
loop_
_entity.id
_entity.type
_entity.pdbx_description
1 polymer ?
#
loop_
_entity_poly.entity_id
_entity_poly.type
_entity_poly.pdbx_seq_one_letter_code
_entity_poly.pdbx_strand_id
1 'polypeptide(L)' 'GRRFARDFADHQGVAVAGHTYVIGPFQSGLHLLRPGAEPHWTPDEGLCEGTPSRPIRARWSRWSEPHTITCLHGAVPPGW' A
#
# COMPACT_ATOMS: atom_id res chain seq x y z
N GLY A 1 -0.60 3.24 -8.90
CA GLY A 1 -1.25 2.68 -7.71
C GLY A 1 -2.56 3.40 -7.40
N ARG A 2 -2.49 4.58 -6.79
CA ARG A 2 -3.63 5.33 -6.20
C ARG A 2 -4.90 5.39 -7.07
N ARG A 3 -4.80 5.92 -8.30
CA ARG A 3 -5.95 6.00 -9.21
C ARG A 3 -6.58 4.63 -9.48
N PHE A 4 -5.76 3.63 -9.80
CA PHE A 4 -6.26 2.28 -10.04
C PHE A 4 -6.96 1.70 -8.79
N ALA A 5 -6.37 1.87 -7.61
CA ALA A 5 -6.97 1.38 -6.37
C ALA A 5 -8.34 2.00 -6.10
N ARG A 6 -8.47 3.33 -6.29
CA ARG A 6 -9.75 4.05 -6.16
C ARG A 6 -10.75 3.58 -7.20
N ASP A 7 -10.39 3.67 -8.48
CA ASP A 7 -11.28 3.32 -9.58
C ASP A 7 -11.73 1.84 -9.48
N PHE A 8 -10.86 0.94 -9.02
CA PHE A 8 -11.20 -0.47 -8.79
C PHE A 8 -12.12 -0.67 -7.57
N ALA A 9 -11.81 -0.03 -6.43
CA ALA A 9 -12.64 -0.12 -5.23
C ALA A 9 -14.07 0.38 -5.50
N ASP A 10 -14.19 1.52 -6.20
CA ASP A 10 -15.47 2.11 -6.56
C ASP A 10 -16.23 1.24 -7.55
N HIS A 11 -15.55 0.73 -8.57
CA HIS A 11 -16.18 -0.10 -9.59
C HIS A 11 -16.67 -1.44 -9.05
N GLN A 12 -15.91 -2.07 -8.16
CA GLN A 12 -16.25 -3.38 -7.59
C GLN A 12 -17.11 -3.27 -6.32
N GLY A 13 -17.20 -2.09 -5.70
CA GLY A 13 -17.91 -1.91 -4.44
C GLY A 13 -17.26 -2.63 -3.25
N VAL A 14 -15.94 -2.88 -3.30
CA VAL A 14 -15.19 -3.58 -2.26
C VAL A 14 -14.01 -2.77 -1.76
N ALA A 15 -13.58 -3.03 -0.52
CA ALA A 15 -12.35 -2.46 0.00
C ALA A 15 -11.12 -3.14 -0.64
N VAL A 16 -10.07 -2.36 -0.89
CA VAL A 16 -8.81 -2.81 -1.48
C VAL A 16 -7.68 -2.55 -0.51
N ALA A 17 -6.82 -3.54 -0.30
CA ALA A 17 -5.63 -3.40 0.51
C ALA A 17 -4.38 -3.63 -0.34
N GLY A 18 -3.29 -2.92 -0.04
CA GLY A 18 -2.02 -3.09 -0.73
C GLY A 18 -0.84 -2.51 0.04
N HIS A 19 0.36 -2.91 -0.37
CA HIS A 19 1.62 -2.49 0.23
C HIS A 19 2.41 -1.57 -0.72
N THR A 20 3.06 -0.54 -0.19
CA THR A 20 3.93 0.38 -0.97
C THR A 20 5.41 -0.04 -0.98
N TYR A 21 5.82 -0.96 -0.10
CA TYR A 21 7.19 -1.49 0.01
C TYR A 21 7.32 -2.91 -0.54
N VAL A 22 8.56 -3.35 -0.81
CA VAL A 22 8.83 -4.77 -1.13
C VAL A 22 8.51 -5.63 0.09
N ILE A 23 7.57 -6.55 -0.05
CA ILE A 23 7.09 -7.42 1.02
C ILE A 23 8.01 -8.62 1.25
N GLY A 24 8.11 -9.05 2.51
CA GLY A 24 8.83 -10.22 2.97
C GLY A 24 8.27 -10.69 4.33
N PRO A 25 9.13 -11.05 5.31
CA PRO A 25 8.66 -11.32 6.68
C PRO A 25 7.93 -10.13 7.30
N PHE A 26 8.36 -8.92 6.95
CA PHE A 26 7.63 -7.67 7.18
C PHE A 26 6.94 -7.23 5.89
N GLN A 27 5.77 -6.62 6.03
CA GLN A 27 4.96 -6.10 4.94
C GLN A 27 4.58 -4.66 5.30
N SER A 28 5.39 -3.71 4.84
CA SER A 28 5.28 -2.28 5.15
C SER A 28 4.41 -1.53 4.16
N GLY A 29 3.97 -0.34 4.56
CA GLY A 29 3.14 0.55 3.74
C GLY A 29 1.78 -0.04 3.40
N LEU A 30 1.16 -0.77 4.34
CA LEU A 30 -0.18 -1.28 4.18
C LEU A 30 -1.19 -0.13 4.18
N HIS A 31 -2.01 -0.04 3.13
CA HIS A 31 -3.14 0.88 3.10
C HIS A 31 -4.41 0.15 2.76
N LEU A 32 -5.50 0.55 3.40
CA LEU A 32 -6.85 0.08 3.10
C LEU A 32 -7.65 1.22 2.49
N LEU A 33 -8.18 1.00 1.28
CA LEU A 33 -9.05 1.95 0.60
C LEU A 33 -10.45 1.37 0.47
N ARG A 34 -11.44 2.06 1.04
CA ARG A 34 -12.87 1.72 0.90
C ARG A 34 -13.46 2.44 -0.33
N PRO A 35 -14.55 1.93 -0.92
CA PRO A 35 -15.28 2.65 -1.96
C PRO A 35 -15.68 4.06 -1.50
N GLY A 36 -15.52 5.05 -2.38
CA GLY A 36 -15.77 6.46 -2.12
C GLY A 36 -14.70 7.20 -1.32
N ALA A 37 -13.63 6.51 -0.87
CA ALA A 37 -12.51 7.15 -0.18
C ALA A 37 -11.41 7.56 -1.16
N GLU A 38 -10.65 8.60 -0.79
CA GLU A 38 -9.46 9.01 -1.54
C GLU A 38 -8.18 8.37 -0.95
N PRO A 39 -7.23 7.92 -1.79
CA PRO A 39 -5.93 7.45 -1.35
C PRO A 39 -5.15 8.55 -0.60
N HIS A 40 -4.72 8.27 0.62
CA HIS A 40 -4.04 9.25 1.49
C HIS A 40 -2.51 9.15 1.46
N TRP A 41 -1.94 8.03 0.98
CA TRP A 41 -0.50 7.84 0.92
C TRP A 41 0.17 8.67 -0.18
N THR A 42 1.44 9.02 0.03
CA THR A 42 2.20 9.78 -0.96
C THR A 42 2.55 8.87 -2.14
N PRO A 43 2.62 9.40 -3.38
CA PRO A 43 2.91 8.59 -4.55
C PRO A 43 4.37 8.08 -4.60
N ASP A 44 5.26 8.66 -3.80
CA ASP A 44 6.65 8.29 -3.61
C ASP A 44 6.91 7.40 -2.38
N GLU A 45 5.88 7.09 -1.59
CA GLU A 45 6.02 6.19 -0.45
C GLU A 45 6.53 4.81 -0.90
N GLY A 46 7.51 4.26 -0.17
CA GLY A 46 8.15 3.01 -0.53
C GLY A 46 9.06 3.09 -1.77
N LEU A 47 9.16 4.22 -2.46
CA LEU A 47 10.08 4.39 -3.60
C LEU A 47 11.52 4.60 -3.09
N CYS A 48 12.47 3.91 -3.72
CA CYS A 48 13.90 4.05 -3.48
C CYS A 48 14.59 4.75 -4.65
N GLU A 49 14.20 4.42 -5.89
CA GLU A 49 14.82 4.96 -7.10
C GLU A 49 13.78 5.13 -8.21
N GLY A 50 13.93 6.21 -8.99
CA GLY A 50 13.01 6.59 -10.07
C GLY A 50 12.00 7.65 -9.62
N THR A 51 10.86 7.69 -10.31
CA THR A 51 9.74 8.60 -10.00
C THR A 51 8.45 7.80 -9.86
N PRO A 52 7.39 8.35 -9.24
CA PRO A 52 6.10 7.64 -9.15
C PRO A 52 5.50 7.21 -10.50
N SER A 53 5.78 7.96 -11.58
CA SER A 53 5.33 7.61 -12.94
C SER A 53 6.28 6.66 -13.68
N ARG A 54 7.54 6.55 -13.24
CA ARG A 54 8.57 5.66 -13.81
C ARG A 54 9.40 5.06 -12.67
N PRO A 55 8.84 4.12 -11.89
CA PRO A 55 9.54 3.53 -10.75
C PRO A 55 10.65 2.60 -11.24
N ILE A 56 11.80 2.64 -10.58
CA ILE A 56 12.96 1.77 -10.87
C ILE A 56 13.16 0.77 -9.73
N ARG A 57 13.10 1.23 -8.47
CA ARG A 57 13.31 0.37 -7.30
C ARG A 57 12.47 0.83 -6.11
N ALA A 58 11.86 -0.13 -5.41
CA ALA A 58 11.18 0.09 -4.14
C ALA A 58 12.10 -0.24 -2.95
N ARG A 59 11.80 0.34 -1.78
CA ARG A 59 12.45 0.03 -0.50
C ARG A 59 11.95 -1.31 0.02
N TRP A 60 12.84 -2.05 0.69
CA TRP A 60 12.46 -3.25 1.43
C TRP A 60 11.66 -2.90 2.69
N SER A 61 10.64 -3.70 2.99
CA SER A 61 9.87 -3.59 4.23
C SER A 61 10.77 -3.75 5.47
N ARG A 62 10.51 -2.95 6.50
CA ARG A 62 11.18 -3.02 7.81
C ARG A 62 10.18 -2.67 8.90
N TRP A 63 10.42 -3.15 10.12
CA TRP A 63 9.56 -2.90 11.27
C TRP A 63 9.33 -1.40 11.57
N SER A 64 10.26 -0.53 11.18
CA SER A 64 10.22 0.92 11.40
C SER A 64 9.52 1.71 10.29
N GLU A 65 9.11 1.06 9.20
CA GLU A 65 8.40 1.73 8.11
C GLU A 65 6.91 1.86 8.44
N PRO A 66 6.19 2.80 7.79
CA PRO A 66 4.77 3.00 8.02
C PRO A 66 3.99 1.69 7.85
N HIS A 67 2.95 1.51 8.66
CA HIS A 67 1.90 0.55 8.35
C HIS A 67 2.40 -0.87 8.16
N THR A 68 3.36 -1.26 9.01
CA THR A 68 4.05 -2.54 8.91
C THR A 68 3.34 -3.62 9.70
N ILE A 69 2.95 -4.68 9.00
CA ILE A 69 2.54 -5.96 9.59
C ILE A 69 3.58 -7.04 9.30
N THR A 70 3.46 -8.21 9.93
CA THR A 70 4.26 -9.38 9.57
C THR A 70 3.47 -10.28 8.63
N CYS A 71 4.15 -11.16 7.89
CA CYS A 71 3.47 -12.17 7.05
C CYS A 71 2.63 -13.19 7.85
N LEU A 72 2.76 -13.21 9.18
CA LEU A 72 1.96 -14.02 10.10
C LEU A 72 0.70 -13.28 10.58
N HIS A 73 0.49 -12.05 10.11
CA HIS A 73 -0.70 -11.27 10.45
C HIS A 73 -1.89 -11.81 9.64
N GLY A 74 -2.71 -12.65 10.28
CA GLY A 74 -3.73 -13.46 9.61
C GLY A 74 -4.96 -12.72 9.08
N ALA A 75 -5.03 -11.39 9.23
CA ALA A 75 -6.10 -10.56 8.69
C ALA A 75 -5.57 -9.16 8.36
N VAL A 76 -6.15 -8.50 7.37
CA VAL A 76 -5.88 -7.08 7.12
C VAL A 76 -6.49 -6.28 8.29
N PRO A 77 -5.72 -5.38 8.95
CA PRO A 77 -6.26 -4.55 10.01
C PRO A 77 -7.40 -3.65 9.49
N PRO A 78 -8.37 -3.26 10.34
CA PRO A 78 -9.58 -2.57 9.90
C PRO A 78 -9.35 -1.14 9.35
N GLY A 79 -8.14 -0.59 9.50
CA GLY A 79 -7.75 0.68 8.92
C GLY A 79 -6.27 0.97 9.04
N TRP A 80 -5.70 1.48 7.94
CA TRP A 80 -4.41 2.13 7.77
C TRP A 80 -4.49 2.99 6.52
#